data_AF-A0A094IQ03-F1
#
_entry.id   AF-A0A094IQ03-F1
#
_cell.length_a   1.000
_cell.length_b   1.000
_cell.length_c   1.000
_cell.angle_alpha   90.00
_cell.angle_beta   90.00
_cell.angle_gamma   90.00
#
_symmetry.space_group_name_H-M   'P 1'
#
loop_
_entity.id
_entity.type
_entity.pdbx_description
1 polymer ?
#
loop_
_entity_poly.entity_id
_entity_poly.type
_entity_poly.pdbx_seq_one_letter_code
_entity_poly.pdbx_strand_id
1 'polypeptide(L)'
;MHHLALLKAENQDLRQANEVLSKRRRAKKTRLQQGGSLSQQEAQDLQDERDVIQQVEQETKARSGRKPREETHARRCGNCRETGHNMRTCGIIEEVSEDEDFE
;
A
#
# COMPACT_ATOMS: atom_id res chain seq x y z
N MET A 1 33.66 23.81 -58.38
CA MET A 1 33.04 24.76 -57.42
C MET A 1 31.81 24.19 -56.69
N HIS A 2 31.01 23.30 -57.30
CA HIS A 2 29.79 22.75 -56.67
C HIS A 2 30.04 21.82 -55.47
N HIS A 3 31.05 20.95 -55.55
CA HIS A 3 31.38 19.99 -54.48
C HIS A 3 31.70 20.67 -53.13
N LEU A 4 32.41 21.80 -53.16
CA LEU A 4 32.70 22.57 -51.93
C LEU A 4 31.44 23.21 -51.32
N ALA A 5 30.44 23.55 -52.15
CA ALA A 5 29.17 24.08 -51.66
C ALA A 5 28.36 22.98 -50.97
N LEU A 6 28.31 21.78 -51.55
CA LEU A 6 27.65 20.62 -50.96
C LEU A 6 28.27 20.24 -49.61
N LEU A 7 29.61 20.13 -49.55
CA LEU A 7 30.32 19.84 -48.30
C LEU A 7 30.11 20.92 -47.24
N LYS A 8 30.01 22.20 -47.63
CA LYS A 8 29.71 23.29 -46.70
C LYS A 8 28.30 23.19 -46.14
N ALA A 9 27.31 22.85 -46.98
CA ALA A 9 25.94 22.66 -46.53
C ALA A 9 25.85 21.48 -45.55
N GLU A 10 26.43 20.32 -45.89
CA GLU A 10 26.47 19.16 -45.00
C GLU A 10 27.18 19.46 -43.67
N ASN A 11 28.29 20.21 -43.71
CA ASN A 11 28.98 20.59 -42.48
C ASN A 11 28.12 21.52 -41.60
N GLN A 12 27.33 22.42 -42.21
CA GLN A 12 26.39 23.26 -41.47
C GLN A 12 25.29 22.43 -40.82
N ASP A 13 24.70 21.49 -41.55
CA ASP A 13 23.66 20.59 -41.04
C ASP A 13 24.19 19.73 -39.88
N LEU A 14 25.38 19.16 -40.04
CA LEU A 14 26.04 18.37 -39.00
C LEU A 14 26.35 19.20 -37.76
N ARG A 15 26.75 20.48 -37.91
CA ARG A 15 26.98 21.38 -36.79
C ARG A 15 25.69 21.70 -36.05
N GLN A 16 24.61 21.99 -36.77
CA GLN A 16 23.30 22.25 -36.17
C GLN A 16 22.77 21.02 -35.41
N ALA A 17 22.85 19.84 -36.01
CA ALA A 17 22.46 18.59 -35.37
C ALA A 17 23.27 18.32 -34.09
N ASN A 18 24.59 18.53 -34.13
CA ASN A 18 25.45 18.38 -32.95
C ASN A 18 25.15 19.40 -31.85
N GLU A 19 24.79 20.63 -32.21
CA GLU A 19 24.40 21.65 -31.24
C GLU A 19 23.12 21.25 -30.51
N VAL A 20 22.10 20.79 -31.25
CA VAL A 20 20.83 20.30 -30.68
C VAL A 20 21.07 19.10 -29.77
N LEU A 21 21.87 18.12 -30.21
CA LEU A 21 22.24 16.96 -29.39
C LEU A 21 22.98 17.35 -28.11
N SER A 22 23.91 18.29 -28.21
CA SER A 22 24.68 18.79 -27.06
C SER A 22 23.77 19.49 -26.05
N LYS A 23 22.85 20.34 -26.50
CA LYS A 23 21.83 20.99 -25.65
C LYS A 23 20.96 19.95 -24.94
N ARG A 24 20.48 18.94 -25.66
CA ARG A 24 19.68 17.84 -25.09
C ARG A 24 20.43 17.05 -24.03
N ARG A 25 21.71 16.72 -24.28
CA ARG A 25 22.57 16.00 -23.32
C ARG A 25 22.79 16.83 -22.05
N ARG A 26 23.07 18.13 -22.18
CA ARG A 26 23.23 19.05 -21.04
C ARG A 26 21.95 19.13 -20.22
N ALA A 27 20.79 19.35 -20.85
CA ALA A 27 19.50 19.39 -20.16
C ALA A 27 19.19 18.09 -19.41
N LYS A 28 19.45 16.92 -20.02
CA LYS A 28 19.29 15.62 -19.34
C LYS A 28 20.23 15.50 -18.14
N LYS A 29 21.51 15.88 -18.28
CA LYS A 29 22.48 15.84 -17.18
C LYS A 29 22.06 16.76 -16.04
N THR A 30 21.69 18.00 -16.34
CA THR A 30 21.21 18.96 -15.34
C THR A 30 19.95 18.45 -14.66
N ARG A 31 18.99 17.87 -15.39
CA ARG A 31 17.80 17.26 -14.78
C ARG A 31 18.15 16.11 -13.85
N LEU A 32 19.10 15.24 -14.23
CA LEU A 32 19.57 14.16 -13.37
C LEU A 32 20.29 14.69 -12.12
N GLN A 33 21.07 15.77 -12.25
CA GLN A 33 21.75 16.41 -11.12
C GLN A 33 20.77 17.13 -10.18
N GLN A 34 19.83 17.91 -10.72
CA GLN A 34 18.83 18.66 -9.96
C GLN A 34 17.75 17.76 -9.34
N GLY A 35 17.37 16.70 -10.04
CA GLY A 35 16.38 15.73 -9.57
C GLY A 35 16.94 14.68 -8.61
N GLY A 36 18.22 14.74 -8.25
CA GLY A 36 18.90 13.72 -7.46
C GLY A 36 18.98 12.40 -8.23
N SER A 37 20.11 12.13 -8.87
CA SER A 37 20.38 10.80 -9.39
C SER A 37 20.60 9.88 -8.20
N LEU A 38 19.55 9.21 -7.74
CA LEU A 38 19.68 8.06 -6.82
C LEU A 38 20.75 7.14 -7.40
N SER A 39 21.86 7.02 -6.69
CA SER A 39 22.89 6.05 -7.01
C SER A 39 22.31 4.65 -6.88
N GLN A 40 22.92 3.68 -7.55
CA GLN A 40 22.50 2.28 -7.41
C GLN A 40 22.57 1.81 -5.95
N GLN A 41 23.53 2.34 -5.18
CA GLN A 41 23.64 2.05 -3.75
C GLN A 41 22.46 2.63 -2.97
N GLU A 42 22.13 3.91 -3.15
CA GLU A 42 20.98 4.52 -2.45
C GLU A 42 19.65 3.85 -2.84
N ALA A 43 19.51 3.42 -4.10
CA ALA A 43 18.34 2.65 -4.54
C ALA A 43 18.28 1.27 -3.86
N GLN A 44 19.43 0.61 -3.69
CA GLN A 44 19.52 -0.67 -2.98
C GLN A 44 19.22 -0.49 -1.49
N ASP A 45 19.77 0.54 -0.85
CA ASP A 45 19.55 0.83 0.57
C ASP A 45 18.05 1.08 0.85
N LEU A 46 17.35 1.77 -0.05
CA LEU A 46 15.89 1.97 0.03
C LEU A 46 15.10 0.66 -0.16
N GLN A 47 15.59 -0.23 -1.02
CA GLN A 47 15.00 -1.55 -1.22
C GLN A 47 15.15 -2.39 0.05
N ASP A 48 16.36 -2.41 0.61
CA ASP A 48 16.70 -3.16 1.83
C ASP A 48 15.89 -2.63 3.03
N GLU A 49 15.75 -1.32 3.17
CA GLU A 49 14.91 -0.70 4.21
C GLU A 49 13.44 -1.16 4.10
N ARG A 50 12.89 -1.17 2.88
CA ARG A 50 11.52 -1.63 2.63
C ARG A 50 11.35 -3.12 2.96
N ASP A 51 12.32 -3.94 2.61
CA ASP A 51 12.27 -5.39 2.87
C ASP A 51 12.32 -5.67 4.38
N VAL A 52 13.16 -4.94 5.12
CA VAL A 52 13.20 -5.02 6.60
C VAL A 52 11.87 -4.60 7.21
N ILE A 53 11.27 -3.49 6.77
CA ILE A 53 9.96 -3.04 7.26
C ILE A 53 8.90 -4.12 6.98
N GLN A 54 8.88 -4.67 5.77
CA GLN A 54 7.93 -5.71 5.40
C GLN A 54 8.10 -6.98 6.27
N GLN A 55 9.35 -7.39 6.55
CA GLN A 55 9.64 -8.51 7.43
C GLN A 55 9.11 -8.25 8.85
N VAL A 56 9.37 -7.08 9.43
CA VAL A 56 8.89 -6.71 10.76
C VAL A 56 7.36 -6.71 10.82
N GLU A 57 6.67 -6.20 9.79
CA GLU A 57 5.21 -6.26 9.71
C GLU A 57 4.68 -7.69 9.65
N GLN A 58 5.33 -8.58 8.92
CA GLN A 58 4.94 -9.99 8.85
C GLN A 58 5.16 -10.69 10.20
N GLU A 59 6.30 -10.47 10.84
CA GLU A 59 6.61 -11.05 12.15
C GLU A 59 5.67 -10.53 13.25
N THR A 60 5.32 -9.25 13.24
CA THR A 60 4.35 -8.68 14.19
C THR A 60 2.94 -9.25 13.99
N LYS A 61 2.50 -9.40 12.73
CA LYS A 61 1.24 -10.10 12.41
C LYS A 61 1.26 -11.58 12.83
N ALA A 62 2.37 -12.28 12.62
CA ALA A 62 2.52 -13.68 13.06
C ALA A 62 2.54 -13.82 14.59
N ARG A 63 3.25 -12.93 15.29
CA ARG A 63 3.33 -12.91 16.76
C ARG A 63 2.02 -12.47 17.42
N SER A 64 1.24 -11.62 16.76
CA SER A 64 -0.06 -11.17 17.24
C SER A 64 -1.18 -12.19 17.05
N GLY A 65 -0.83 -13.47 16.82
CA GLY A 65 -1.77 -14.58 16.82
C GLY A 65 -2.78 -14.44 17.95
N ARG A 66 -4.06 -14.36 17.57
CA ARG A 66 -5.18 -14.17 18.48
C ARG A 66 -5.10 -15.27 19.53
N LYS A 67 -4.73 -14.93 20.76
CA LYS A 67 -4.77 -15.89 21.87
C LYS A 67 -6.17 -16.49 21.89
N PRO A 68 -6.31 -17.83 21.99
CA PRO A 68 -7.60 -18.43 22.29
C PRO A 68 -8.17 -17.67 23.48
N ARG A 69 -9.34 -17.06 23.29
CA ARG A 69 -10.03 -16.43 24.41
C ARG A 69 -10.25 -17.54 25.42
N GLU A 70 -9.64 -17.45 26.61
CA GLU A 70 -10.07 -18.29 27.73
C GLU A 70 -11.57 -18.06 27.85
N GLU A 71 -12.38 -19.08 27.54
CA GLU A 71 -13.82 -19.05 27.76
C GLU A 71 -14.02 -19.08 29.28
N THR A 72 -13.84 -17.91 29.92
CA THR A 72 -13.94 -17.74 31.38
C THR A 72 -15.36 -17.94 31.91
N HIS A 73 -16.33 -18.07 31.02
CA HIS A 73 -17.72 -18.31 31.35
C HIS A 73 -18.33 -19.24 30.30
N ALA A 74 -19.04 -20.27 30.77
CA ALA A 74 -19.93 -21.05 29.92
C ALA A 74 -20.92 -20.09 29.24
N ARG A 75 -21.18 -20.31 27.94
CA ARG A 75 -22.11 -19.47 27.18
C ARG A 75 -23.50 -19.58 27.82
N ARG A 76 -24.07 -18.42 28.14
CA ARG A 76 -25.41 -18.28 28.71
C ARG A 76 -26.40 -17.90 27.62
N CYS A 77 -27.62 -18.40 27.72
CA CYS A 77 -28.74 -18.00 26.88
C CYS A 77 -28.97 -16.49 27.02
N GLY A 78 -29.11 -15.78 25.91
CA GLY A 78 -29.36 -14.34 25.94
C GLY A 78 -30.75 -13.97 26.50
N ASN A 79 -31.68 -14.93 26.54
CA ASN A 79 -33.04 -14.75 27.06
C ASN A 79 -33.11 -15.07 28.57
N CYS A 80 -32.85 -16.32 28.97
CA CYS A 80 -32.98 -16.76 30.37
C CYS A 80 -31.69 -16.72 31.20
N ARG A 81 -30.53 -16.42 30.58
CA ARG A 81 -29.19 -16.40 31.22
C ARG A 81 -28.70 -17.73 31.80
N GLU A 82 -29.42 -18.83 31.59
CA GLU A 82 -28.99 -20.19 31.92
C GLU A 82 -28.01 -20.75 30.87
N THR A 83 -27.23 -21.76 31.24
CA THR A 83 -26.30 -22.45 30.34
C THR A 83 -26.98 -23.67 29.70
N GLY A 84 -26.38 -24.22 28.64
CA GLY A 84 -26.86 -25.47 28.00
C GLY A 84 -27.81 -25.28 26.81
N HIS A 85 -28.31 -24.07 26.57
CA HIS A 85 -29.10 -23.73 25.39
C HIS A 85 -28.81 -22.30 24.92
N ASN A 86 -29.23 -21.96 23.70
CA ASN A 86 -29.11 -20.61 23.16
C ASN A 86 -30.49 -19.94 23.04
N MET A 87 -30.50 -18.66 22.72
CA MET A 87 -31.75 -17.88 22.60
C MET A 87 -32.78 -18.50 21.63
N ARG A 88 -32.33 -19.21 20.57
CA ARG A 88 -33.23 -19.81 19.56
C ARG A 88 -33.93 -21.07 20.04
N THR A 89 -33.40 -21.73 21.07
CA THR A 89 -33.96 -22.94 21.66
C THR A 89 -34.40 -22.71 23.10
N CYS A 90 -34.59 -21.45 23.49
CA CYS A 90 -35.04 -21.09 24.82
C CYS A 90 -36.54 -21.40 24.93
N GLY A 91 -36.91 -22.25 25.89
CA GLY A 91 -38.29 -22.66 26.14
C GLY A 91 -39.12 -21.67 26.94
N ILE A 92 -38.60 -20.46 27.20
CA ILE A 92 -39.39 -19.37 27.79
C ILE A 92 -40.32 -18.85 26.70
N ILE A 93 -41.55 -19.32 26.74
CA ILE A 93 -42.68 -18.66 26.08
C ILE A 93 -43.00 -17.49 27.02
N GLU A 94 -42.64 -16.28 26.61
CA GLU A 94 -43.08 -15.08 27.31
C GLU A 94 -44.59 -15.00 27.09
N GLU A 95 -45.38 -15.41 28.09
CA GLU A 95 -46.78 -15.03 28.15
C GLU A 95 -46.80 -13.52 28.36
N VAL A 96 -47.00 -12.81 27.27
CA VAL A 96 -47.36 -11.40 27.30
C VAL A 96 -48.71 -11.37 27.99
N SER A 97 -48.73 -10.96 29.26
CA SER A 97 -49.98 -10.66 29.96
C SER A 97 -50.58 -9.44 29.27
N GLU A 98 -51.48 -9.68 28.32
CA GLU A 98 -52.59 -8.78 28.07
C GLU A 98 -53.41 -8.73 29.36
N ASP A 99 -53.75 -7.51 29.81
CA ASP A 99 -54.83 -7.11 30.73
C ASP A 99 -54.32 -5.98 31.66
N GLU A 100 -54.93 -4.82 31.81
CA GLU A 100 -56.15 -4.21 31.25
C GLU A 100 -56.04 -2.69 31.53
N ASP A 101 -56.51 -1.87 30.59
CA ASP A 101 -56.89 -0.48 30.83
C ASP A 101 -57.92 -0.41 31.98
N PHE A 102 -57.70 0.41 33.01
CA PHE A 102 -58.79 0.98 33.80
C PHE A 102 -58.41 2.38 34.34
N GLU A 103 -59.05 3.37 33.71
CA GLU A 103 -59.32 4.80 34.06
C GLU A 103 -58.32 5.62 34.90
#